data_AF-A0A495ZB45-F1
#
_entry.id   AF-A0A495ZB45-F1
#
_cell.length_a   1.000
_cell.length_b   1.000
_cell.length_c   1.000
_cell.angle_alpha   90.00
_cell.angle_beta   90.00
_cell.angle_gamma   90.00
#
_symmetry.space_group_name_H-M   'P 1'
#
loop_
_entity.id
_entity.type
_entity.pdbx_description
1 polymer ?
#
loop_
_entity_poly.entity_id
_entity_poly.type
_entity_poly.pdbx_seq_one_letter_code
_entity_poly.pdbx_strand_id
1 'polypeptide(L)'
;MRHYARILIWENKRRLNKLREFRSLMIRYFNNSRVGLGGGRVEESAAKEARREINRLRGEIHSIILNSEINPSFSWTRPTAAGGDETEIDLIEDIFNLDQFDIGPNNVLGLIDRAIGEYESNRRSAFVRTINPFFYLGRVLDTISDLPFIVIGILGFNRQKIKASVVGRLVKGILYLIIIVAAILTILHLLGFLEPIKQFVHKLLVVIREINSVLDADNSR
;
A
#
# COMPACT_ATOMS: atom_id res chain seq x y z
N MET A 1 -2.98 5.16 3.06
CA MET A 1 -1.57 5.57 2.83
C MET A 1 -0.93 4.56 1.84
N ARG A 2 0.22 4.85 1.20
CA ARG A 2 0.83 3.93 0.20
C ARG A 2 1.72 2.87 0.86
N HIS A 3 1.70 1.66 0.30
CA HIS A 3 2.56 0.53 0.67
C HIS A 3 4.05 0.89 0.66
N TYR A 4 4.84 0.38 1.61
CA TYR A 4 6.26 0.71 1.78
C TYR A 4 7.07 0.43 0.50
N ALA A 5 6.79 -0.65 -0.23
CA ALA A 5 7.49 -0.98 -1.47
C ALA A 5 7.21 -0.02 -2.65
N ARG A 6 6.27 0.92 -2.51
CA ARG A 6 5.84 1.84 -3.59
C ARG A 6 6.12 3.32 -3.29
N ILE A 7 6.89 3.60 -2.24
CA ILE A 7 7.25 4.98 -1.86
C ILE A 7 8.64 5.38 -2.38
N LEU A 8 8.83 6.69 -2.43
CA LEU A 8 10.08 7.33 -2.79
C LEU A 8 10.96 7.54 -1.55
N ILE A 9 12.23 7.86 -1.76
CA ILE A 9 13.22 7.89 -0.69
C ILE A 9 12.90 8.91 0.40
N TRP A 10 12.35 10.07 0.05
CA TRP A 10 11.97 11.10 1.03
C TRP A 10 10.80 10.66 1.91
N GLU A 11 9.81 9.98 1.34
CA GLU A 11 8.66 9.45 2.09
C GLU A 11 9.09 8.29 2.97
N ASN A 12 10.01 7.43 2.50
CA ASN A 12 10.63 6.40 3.34
C ASN A 12 11.34 7.04 4.55
N LYS A 13 12.19 8.04 4.32
CA LYS A 13 12.90 8.76 5.38
C LYS A 13 11.94 9.44 6.37
N ARG A 14 10.87 10.06 5.89
CA ARG A 14 9.83 10.70 6.72
C ARG A 14 9.18 9.68 7.66
N ARG A 15 8.73 8.54 7.14
CA ARG A 15 8.10 7.48 7.93
C ARG A 15 9.05 6.85 8.94
N LEU A 16 10.30 6.60 8.53
CA LEU A 16 11.34 6.08 9.41
C LEU A 16 11.59 7.03 10.61
N ASN A 17 11.67 8.33 10.35
CA ASN A 17 11.80 9.33 11.40
C ASN A 17 10.58 9.34 12.34
N LYS A 18 9.37 9.24 11.79
CA LYS A 18 8.12 9.17 12.57
C LYS A 18 8.05 7.94 13.47
N LEU A 19 8.45 6.77 12.97
CA LEU A 19 8.52 5.55 13.77
C LEU A 19 9.52 5.67 14.92
N ARG A 20 10.70 6.25 14.67
CA ARG A 20 11.74 6.48 15.70
C ARG A 20 11.29 7.49 16.75
N GLU A 21 10.64 8.57 16.34
CA GLU A 21 10.02 9.56 17.22
C GLU A 21 8.99 8.88 18.13
N PHE A 22 8.07 8.12 17.53
CA PHE A 22 7.03 7.39 18.26
C PHE A 22 7.62 6.38 19.24
N ARG A 23 8.62 5.60 18.82
CA ARG A 23 9.36 4.67 19.69
C ARG A 23 9.94 5.37 20.92
N SER A 24 10.57 6.53 20.73
CA SER A 24 11.13 7.33 21.82
C SER A 24 10.04 7.78 22.81
N LEU A 25 8.90 8.23 22.29
CA LEU A 25 7.74 8.59 23.12
C LEU A 25 7.19 7.40 23.91
N MET A 26 7.12 6.21 23.31
CA MET A 26 6.69 4.99 23.99
C MET A 26 7.62 4.62 25.15
N ILE A 27 8.93 4.67 24.92
CA ILE A 27 9.93 4.43 25.97
C ILE A 27 9.78 5.46 27.09
N ARG A 28 9.65 6.75 26.75
CA ARG A 28 9.43 7.81 27.74
C ARG A 28 8.13 7.56 28.53
N TYR A 29 7.05 7.17 27.88
CA TYR A 29 5.78 6.86 28.54
C TYR A 29 5.91 5.71 29.54
N PHE A 30 6.46 4.57 29.13
CA PHE A 30 6.57 3.39 29.99
C PHE A 30 7.61 3.53 31.10
N ASN A 31 8.69 4.28 30.89
CA ASN A 31 9.67 4.56 31.93
C ASN A 31 9.15 5.52 33.01
N ASN A 32 8.13 6.33 32.71
CA ASN A 32 7.55 7.32 33.62
C ASN A 32 6.11 6.96 34.04
N SER A 33 5.72 5.70 33.88
CA SER A 33 4.44 5.18 34.34
C SER A 33 4.63 3.81 34.98
N ARG A 34 3.82 3.50 35.99
CA ARG A 34 3.87 2.22 36.69
C ARG A 34 2.48 1.65 36.88
N VAL A 35 2.37 0.33 36.89
CA VAL A 35 1.11 -0.35 37.21
C VAL A 35 0.79 -0.08 38.68
N GLY A 36 -0.35 0.54 38.95
CA GLY A 36 -0.85 0.78 40.30
C GLY A 36 -1.52 -0.47 40.89
N LEU A 37 -1.69 -0.48 42.21
CA LEU A 37 -2.31 -1.58 42.95
C LEU A 37 -3.76 -1.89 42.52
N GLY A 38 -4.45 -0.93 41.89
CA GLY A 38 -5.81 -1.09 41.37
C GLY A 38 -5.90 -1.46 39.88
N GLY A 39 -4.81 -1.94 39.27
CA GLY A 39 -4.77 -2.34 37.85
C GLY A 39 -4.67 -1.20 36.83
N GLY A 40 -4.87 0.06 37.26
CA GLY A 40 -4.63 1.24 36.43
C GLY A 40 -3.16 1.68 36.45
N ARG A 41 -2.65 2.22 35.34
CA ARG A 41 -1.32 2.85 35.32
C ARG A 41 -1.35 4.22 36.01
N VAL A 42 -0.41 4.43 36.94
CA VAL A 42 -0.13 5.73 37.54
C VAL A 42 0.90 6.44 36.65
N GLU A 43 0.49 7.57 36.08
CA GLU A 43 1.29 8.36 35.14
C GLU A 43 1.91 9.59 35.82
N GLU A 44 3.23 9.74 35.72
CA GLU A 44 3.94 10.98 36.08
C GLU A 44 3.73 12.07 35.01
N SER A 45 4.15 13.30 35.29
CA SER A 45 3.99 14.44 34.36
C SER A 45 4.60 14.15 32.97
N ALA A 46 5.79 13.54 32.94
CA ALA A 46 6.46 13.15 31.71
C ALA A 46 5.70 12.08 30.91
N ALA A 47 5.03 11.13 31.58
CA ALA A 47 4.18 10.14 30.92
C ALA A 47 2.91 10.78 30.35
N LYS A 48 2.27 11.71 31.08
CA LYS A 48 1.10 12.44 30.59
C LYS A 48 1.41 13.28 29.34
N GLU A 49 2.58 13.90 29.29
CA GLU A 49 3.09 14.58 28.09
C GLU A 49 3.29 13.60 26.93
N ALA A 50 4.04 12.51 27.16
CA ALA A 50 4.29 11.51 26.13
C ALA A 50 2.99 10.92 25.58
N ARG A 51 2.01 10.62 26.44
CA ARG A 51 0.69 10.13 26.07
C ARG A 51 -0.07 11.08 25.14
N ARG A 52 -0.01 12.39 25.41
CA ARG A 52 -0.63 13.40 24.53
C ARG A 52 -0.03 13.39 23.13
N GLU A 53 1.30 13.31 23.03
CA GLU A 53 1.97 13.23 21.72
C GLU A 53 1.75 11.90 21.01
N ILE A 54 1.77 10.78 21.75
CA ILE A 54 1.42 9.45 21.22
C ILE A 54 0.02 9.49 20.60
N ASN A 55 -0.98 10.02 21.31
CA ASN A 55 -2.35 10.14 20.79
C ASN A 55 -2.44 10.96 19.50
N ARG A 56 -1.63 12.02 19.36
CA ARG A 56 -1.59 12.83 18.12
C ARG A 56 -1.00 12.07 16.94
N LEU A 57 0.03 11.27 17.18
CA LEU A 57 0.74 10.53 16.14
C LEU A 57 0.09 9.17 15.84
N ARG A 58 -0.73 8.63 16.76
CA ARG A 58 -1.23 7.25 16.75
C ARG A 58 -1.82 6.83 15.42
N GLY A 59 -2.79 7.59 14.89
CA GLY A 59 -3.45 7.25 13.63
C GLY A 59 -2.51 7.23 12.42
N GLU A 60 -1.52 8.13 12.39
CA GLU A 60 -0.51 8.11 11.33
C GLU A 60 0.41 6.90 11.46
N ILE A 61 0.89 6.62 12.67
CA ILE A 61 1.80 5.52 12.96
C ILE A 61 1.14 4.16 12.70
N HIS A 62 -0.10 3.99 13.12
CA HIS A 62 -0.91 2.81 12.79
C HIS A 62 -0.97 2.59 11.28
N SER A 63 -1.25 3.64 10.51
CA SER A 63 -1.23 3.55 9.05
C SER A 63 0.15 3.19 8.51
N ILE A 64 1.23 3.77 9.05
CA ILE A 64 2.60 3.48 8.61
C ILE A 64 2.97 2.01 8.84
N ILE A 65 2.59 1.43 9.99
CA ILE A 65 2.83 0.04 10.38
C ILE A 65 2.04 -0.92 9.47
N LEU A 66 0.75 -0.68 9.25
CA LEU A 66 -0.06 -1.49 8.33
C LEU A 66 0.52 -1.45 6.91
N ASN A 67 1.08 -0.31 6.50
CA ASN A 67 1.72 -0.17 5.19
C ASN A 67 3.11 -0.81 5.08
N SER A 68 3.66 -1.35 6.17
CA SER A 68 4.85 -2.22 6.17
C SER A 68 4.48 -3.71 6.30
N GLU A 69 3.24 -4.10 6.03
CA GLU A 69 2.76 -5.50 6.08
C GLU A 69 2.81 -6.14 7.48
N ILE A 70 2.93 -5.32 8.52
CA ILE A 70 2.91 -5.79 9.91
C ILE A 70 1.50 -5.58 10.44
N ASN A 71 0.87 -6.67 10.88
CA ASN A 71 -0.41 -6.61 11.56
C ASN A 71 -0.21 -6.28 13.05
N PRO A 72 -0.74 -5.15 13.56
CA PRO A 72 -0.71 -4.83 14.98
C PRO A 72 -1.73 -5.57 15.83
N SER A 73 -2.65 -6.31 15.21
CA SER A 73 -3.60 -7.15 15.93
C SER A 73 -2.93 -8.36 16.59
N PHE A 74 -3.32 -8.62 17.82
CA PHE A 74 -2.95 -9.78 18.61
C PHE A 74 -4.23 -10.48 19.10
N SER A 75 -4.32 -11.80 18.92
CA SER A 75 -5.41 -12.57 19.50
C SER A 75 -5.11 -12.88 20.96
N TRP A 76 -6.02 -12.48 21.85
CA TRP A 76 -5.92 -12.74 23.27
C TRP A 76 -7.12 -13.54 23.75
N THR A 77 -6.85 -14.61 24.49
CA THR A 77 -7.88 -15.47 25.05
C THR A 77 -7.94 -15.28 26.56
N ARG A 78 -9.13 -14.98 27.09
CA ARG A 78 -9.32 -14.90 28.54
C ARG A 78 -9.05 -16.25 29.21
N PRO A 79 -8.48 -16.27 30.43
CA PRO A 79 -8.36 -17.50 31.21
C PRO A 79 -9.70 -18.23 31.32
N THR A 80 -9.66 -19.57 31.22
CA THR A 80 -10.83 -20.47 31.16
C THR A 80 -11.81 -20.32 32.31
N ALA A 81 -11.40 -19.77 33.45
CA ALA A 81 -12.28 -19.46 34.57
C ALA A 81 -13.36 -18.40 34.25
N ALA A 82 -13.20 -17.63 33.18
CA ALA A 82 -14.08 -16.51 32.79
C ALA A 82 -14.80 -16.70 31.44
N GLY A 83 -14.89 -17.93 30.92
CA GLY A 83 -15.69 -18.23 29.72
C GLY A 83 -14.94 -18.21 28.37
N GLY A 84 -13.63 -17.95 28.36
CA GLY A 84 -12.75 -18.28 27.22
C GLY A 84 -13.00 -17.56 25.90
N ASP A 85 -13.61 -16.38 25.91
CA ASP A 85 -13.79 -15.61 24.67
C ASP A 85 -12.43 -15.14 24.12
N GLU A 86 -12.21 -15.40 22.82
CA GLU A 86 -11.10 -14.87 22.04
C GLU A 86 -11.43 -13.43 21.61
N THR A 87 -10.54 -12.49 21.88
CA THR A 87 -10.69 -11.08 21.50
C THR A 87 -9.45 -10.62 20.74
N GLU A 88 -9.67 -9.94 19.62
CA GLU A 88 -8.60 -9.31 18.85
C GLU A 88 -8.29 -7.93 19.45
N ILE A 89 -7.03 -7.69 19.79
CA ILE A 89 -6.54 -6.46 20.41
C ILE A 89 -5.55 -5.81 19.46
N ASP A 90 -5.72 -4.51 19.18
CA ASP A 90 -4.76 -3.77 18.38
C ASP A 90 -3.72 -3.12 19.29
N LEU A 91 -2.48 -3.59 19.21
CA LEU A 91 -1.38 -3.15 20.07
C LEU A 91 -1.05 -1.65 19.96
N ILE A 92 -1.46 -0.99 18.88
CA ILE A 92 -1.23 0.45 18.65
C ILE A 92 -2.43 1.28 19.10
N GLU A 93 -3.65 0.79 18.96
CA GLU A 93 -4.83 1.50 19.48
C GLU A 93 -4.95 1.37 21.01
N ASP A 94 -4.59 0.20 21.56
CA ASP A 94 -4.74 -0.15 22.98
C ASP A 94 -3.46 0.03 23.83
N ILE A 95 -2.50 0.83 23.35
CA ILE A 95 -1.19 1.07 23.99
C ILE A 95 -1.26 1.33 25.51
N PHE A 96 -2.28 2.04 25.98
CA PHE A 96 -2.40 2.44 27.39
C PHE A 96 -3.11 1.41 28.27
N ASN A 97 -3.70 0.37 27.68
CA ASN A 97 -4.47 -0.67 28.36
C ASN A 97 -3.79 -2.05 28.30
N LEU A 98 -2.55 -2.14 27.80
CA LEU A 98 -1.86 -3.41 27.58
C LEU A 98 -1.73 -4.27 28.85
N ASP A 99 -1.56 -3.65 30.01
CA ASP A 99 -1.47 -4.38 31.29
C ASP A 99 -2.75 -5.14 31.63
N GLN A 100 -3.91 -4.70 31.14
CA GLN A 100 -5.20 -5.40 31.33
C GLN A 100 -5.24 -6.75 30.60
N PHE A 101 -4.35 -6.92 29.62
CA PHE A 101 -4.24 -8.11 28.78
C PHE A 101 -2.99 -8.93 29.08
N ASP A 102 -2.24 -8.58 30.14
CA ASP A 102 -0.94 -9.17 30.47
C ASP A 102 0.09 -9.03 29.32
N ILE A 103 -0.04 -7.94 28.54
CA ILE A 103 0.84 -7.66 27.40
C ILE A 103 1.90 -6.65 27.85
N GLY A 104 3.15 -7.10 27.92
CA GLY A 104 4.27 -6.22 28.22
C GLY A 104 4.54 -5.17 27.12
N PRO A 105 5.08 -3.98 27.48
CA PRO A 105 5.36 -2.89 26.53
C PRO A 105 6.37 -3.28 25.44
N ASN A 106 7.20 -4.29 25.70
CA ASN A 106 8.18 -4.81 24.73
C ASN A 106 7.52 -5.38 23.46
N ASN A 107 6.27 -5.85 23.54
CA ASN A 107 5.56 -6.34 22.37
C ASN A 107 5.29 -5.21 21.36
N VAL A 108 4.85 -4.05 21.86
CA VAL A 108 4.60 -2.87 21.01
C VAL A 108 5.91 -2.30 20.47
N LEU A 109 6.94 -2.21 21.32
CA LEU A 109 8.27 -1.77 20.88
C LEU A 109 8.85 -2.69 19.81
N GLY A 110 8.75 -4.01 19.98
CA GLY A 110 9.20 -4.99 19.00
C GLY A 110 8.42 -4.90 17.67
N LEU A 111 7.14 -4.56 17.72
CA LEU A 111 6.35 -4.28 16.52
C LEU A 111 6.83 -3.02 15.78
N ILE A 112 7.09 -1.93 16.51
CA ILE A 112 7.64 -0.70 15.94
C ILE A 112 9.04 -0.95 15.36
N ASP A 113 9.88 -1.73 16.05
CA ASP A 113 11.23 -2.07 15.60
C ASP A 113 11.22 -2.93 14.32
N ARG A 114 10.27 -3.87 14.20
CA ARG A 114 10.04 -4.60 12.94
C ARG A 114 9.64 -3.65 11.81
N ALA A 115 8.73 -2.72 12.07
CA ALA A 115 8.32 -1.74 11.06
C ALA A 115 9.50 -0.86 10.63
N ILE A 116 10.32 -0.39 11.58
CA ILE A 116 11.58 0.33 11.30
C ILE A 116 12.48 -0.52 10.38
N GLY A 117 12.67 -1.80 10.69
CA GLY A 117 13.45 -2.74 9.89
C GLY A 117 12.97 -2.85 8.44
N GLU A 118 11.66 -2.94 8.21
CA GLU A 118 11.07 -2.98 6.86
C GLU A 118 11.32 -1.69 6.06
N TYR A 119 11.23 -0.52 6.71
CA TYR A 119 11.54 0.74 6.03
C TYR A 119 13.03 0.88 5.74
N GLU A 120 13.90 0.42 6.64
CA GLU A 120 15.36 0.42 6.45
C GLU A 120 15.80 -0.52 5.33
N SER A 121 15.28 -1.75 5.29
CA SER A 121 15.59 -2.74 4.25
C SER A 121 15.19 -2.21 2.86
N ASN A 122 14.06 -1.52 2.79
CA ASN A 122 13.53 -0.94 1.55
C ASN A 122 14.19 0.38 1.13
N ARG A 123 15.17 0.91 1.89
CA ARG A 123 15.83 2.19 1.58
C ARG A 123 16.50 2.20 0.21
N ARG A 124 17.24 1.13 -0.14
CA ARG A 124 17.92 1.02 -1.46
C ARG A 124 16.91 0.98 -2.59
N SER A 125 15.86 0.17 -2.46
CA SER A 125 14.80 0.07 -3.45
C SER A 125 14.04 1.38 -3.62
N ALA A 126 13.79 2.12 -2.52
CA ALA A 126 13.19 3.45 -2.56
C ALA A 126 14.07 4.47 -3.30
N PHE A 127 15.38 4.41 -3.12
CA PHE A 127 16.32 5.23 -3.86
C PHE A 127 16.29 4.92 -5.36
N VAL A 128 16.38 3.64 -5.75
CA VAL A 128 16.29 3.22 -7.16
C VAL A 128 14.98 3.71 -7.80
N ARG A 129 13.85 3.58 -7.11
CA ARG A 129 12.54 4.12 -7.59
C ARG A 129 12.54 5.63 -7.75
N THR A 130 13.32 6.35 -6.94
CA THR A 130 13.38 7.82 -6.99
C THR A 130 14.14 8.30 -8.22
N ILE A 131 15.19 7.60 -8.62
CA ILE A 131 16.00 7.97 -9.80
C ILE A 131 15.46 7.37 -11.10
N ASN A 132 14.66 6.30 -11.03
CA ASN A 132 14.16 5.62 -12.21
C ASN A 132 12.99 6.40 -12.86
N PRO A 133 13.13 6.94 -14.09
CA PRO A 133 12.06 7.67 -14.76
C PRO A 133 10.83 6.80 -15.06
N PHE A 134 11.01 5.50 -15.34
CA PHE A 134 9.91 4.58 -15.63
C PHE A 134 8.99 4.37 -14.42
N PHE A 135 9.51 4.55 -13.20
CA PHE A 135 8.70 4.49 -12.00
C PHE A 135 7.64 5.61 -11.98
N TYR A 136 8.00 6.82 -12.44
CA TYR A 136 7.07 7.93 -12.56
C TYR A 136 6.08 7.73 -13.69
N LEU A 137 6.53 7.17 -14.82
CA LEU A 137 5.64 6.81 -15.93
C LEU A 137 4.54 5.85 -15.45
N GLY A 138 4.93 4.79 -14.73
CA GLY A 138 3.97 3.86 -14.13
C GLY A 138 2.96 4.55 -13.20
N ARG A 139 3.41 5.53 -12.39
CA ARG A 139 2.52 6.34 -11.54
C ARG A 139 1.55 7.22 -12.33
N VAL A 140 2.00 7.79 -13.43
CA VAL A 140 1.13 8.59 -14.31
C VAL A 140 0.07 7.70 -14.93
N LEU A 141 0.48 6.54 -15.47
CA LEU A 141 -0.44 5.56 -16.04
C LEU A 141 -1.46 5.05 -15.01
N ASP A 142 -1.01 4.74 -13.79
CA ASP A 142 -1.91 4.36 -12.70
C ASP A 142 -2.94 5.47 -12.40
N THR A 143 -2.50 6.73 -12.36
CA THR A 143 -3.40 7.88 -12.13
C THR A 143 -4.44 8.01 -13.25
N ILE A 144 -4.01 7.93 -14.51
CA ILE A 144 -4.91 8.05 -15.67
C ILE A 144 -5.92 6.89 -15.67
N SER A 145 -5.46 5.66 -15.44
CA SER A 145 -6.34 4.48 -15.41
C SER A 145 -7.35 4.51 -14.24
N ASP A 146 -7.08 5.30 -13.21
CA ASP A 146 -7.95 5.47 -12.05
C ASP A 146 -9.06 6.52 -12.25
N LEU A 147 -8.92 7.43 -13.23
CA LEU A 147 -9.88 8.50 -13.52
C LEU A 147 -11.34 8.01 -13.70
N PRO A 148 -11.64 6.98 -14.52
CA PRO A 148 -13.03 6.54 -14.68
C PRO A 148 -13.64 6.03 -13.37
N PHE A 149 -12.84 5.41 -12.50
CA PHE A 149 -13.30 4.95 -11.20
C PHE A 149 -13.54 6.11 -10.22
N ILE A 150 -12.86 7.25 -10.41
CA ILE A 150 -13.15 8.48 -9.64
C ILE A 150 -14.52 9.01 -10.05
N VAL A 151 -14.81 9.09 -11.35
CA VAL A 151 -16.13 9.53 -11.87
C VAL A 151 -17.26 8.64 -11.33
N ILE A 152 -17.08 7.32 -11.38
CA ILE A 152 -18.05 6.37 -10.82
C ILE A 152 -18.21 6.56 -9.30
N GLY A 153 -17.12 6.87 -8.58
CA GLY A 153 -17.17 7.16 -7.16
C GLY A 153 -17.98 8.41 -6.82
N ILE A 154 -17.93 9.45 -7.66
CA ILE A 154 -18.73 10.67 -7.49
C ILE A 154 -20.24 10.37 -7.60
N LEU A 155 -20.61 9.35 -8.38
CA LEU A 155 -22.00 8.87 -8.50
C LEU A 155 -22.49 8.05 -7.28
N GLY A 156 -21.71 8.00 -6.19
CA GLY A 156 -22.09 7.33 -4.94
C GLY A 156 -21.70 5.85 -4.86
N PHE A 157 -21.04 5.31 -5.88
CA PHE A 157 -20.59 3.92 -5.85
C PHE A 157 -19.31 3.74 -5.03
N ASN A 158 -19.20 2.58 -4.37
CA ASN A 158 -17.98 2.22 -3.67
C ASN A 158 -16.84 1.93 -4.66
N ARG A 159 -16.00 2.95 -4.89
CA ARG A 159 -14.84 2.91 -5.78
C ARG A 159 -13.92 1.72 -5.52
N GLN A 160 -13.65 1.40 -4.25
CA GLN A 160 -12.74 0.31 -3.90
C GLN A 160 -13.31 -1.05 -4.30
N LYS A 161 -14.60 -1.27 -4.06
CA LYS A 161 -15.31 -2.50 -4.42
C LYS A 161 -15.31 -2.72 -5.95
N ILE A 162 -15.60 -1.67 -6.72
CA ILE A 162 -15.62 -1.74 -8.19
C ILE A 162 -14.22 -1.99 -8.74
N LYS A 163 -13.21 -1.27 -8.25
CA LYS A 163 -11.82 -1.43 -8.71
C LYS A 163 -11.25 -2.82 -8.41
N ALA A 164 -11.61 -3.41 -7.27
CA ALA A 164 -11.19 -4.76 -6.89
C ALA A 164 -11.90 -5.87 -7.68
N SER A 165 -13.07 -5.59 -8.27
CA SER A 165 -13.84 -6.56 -9.04
C SER A 165 -13.06 -7.04 -10.29
N VAL A 166 -13.43 -8.22 -10.80
CA VAL A 166 -12.87 -8.78 -12.04
C VAL A 166 -13.08 -7.80 -13.21
N VAL A 167 -14.28 -7.23 -13.33
CA VAL A 167 -14.62 -6.24 -14.37
C VAL A 167 -13.76 -4.99 -14.22
N GLY A 168 -13.60 -4.46 -13.01
CA GLY A 168 -12.75 -3.30 -12.75
C GLY A 168 -11.29 -3.54 -13.13
N ARG A 169 -10.76 -4.73 -12.81
CA ARG A 169 -9.39 -5.12 -13.23
C ARG A 169 -9.27 -5.23 -14.75
N LEU A 170 -10.26 -5.80 -15.44
CA LEU A 170 -10.30 -5.90 -16.90
C LEU A 170 -10.32 -4.52 -17.56
N VAL A 171 -11.23 -3.65 -17.13
CA VAL A 171 -11.34 -2.26 -17.63
C VAL A 171 -10.03 -1.52 -17.42
N LYS A 172 -9.41 -1.64 -16.24
CA LYS A 172 -8.10 -1.03 -15.97
C LYS A 172 -7.02 -1.55 -16.92
N GLY A 173 -6.99 -2.86 -17.19
CA GLY A 173 -6.07 -3.47 -18.13
C GLY A 173 -6.24 -2.96 -19.56
N ILE A 174 -7.48 -2.85 -20.04
CA ILE A 174 -7.80 -2.32 -21.37
C ILE A 174 -7.34 -0.86 -21.49
N LEU A 175 -7.64 -0.02 -20.49
CA LEU A 175 -7.19 1.37 -20.48
C LEU A 175 -5.66 1.47 -20.53
N TYR A 176 -4.97 0.61 -19.77
CA TYR A 176 -3.51 0.57 -19.78
C TYR A 176 -2.96 0.22 -21.17
N LEU A 177 -3.56 -0.77 -21.84
CA LEU A 177 -3.20 -1.17 -23.21
C LEU A 177 -3.41 -0.02 -24.21
N ILE A 178 -4.57 0.64 -24.14
CA ILE A 178 -4.89 1.78 -25.01
C ILE A 178 -3.86 2.90 -24.85
N ILE A 179 -3.50 3.24 -23.61
CA ILE A 179 -2.53 4.32 -23.35
C ILE A 179 -1.14 3.93 -23.88
N ILE A 180 -0.70 2.68 -23.70
CA ILE A 180 0.58 2.20 -24.24
C ILE A 180 0.58 2.27 -25.76
N VAL A 181 -0.47 1.76 -26.42
CA VAL A 181 -0.57 1.79 -27.88
C VAL A 181 -0.58 3.22 -28.39
N ALA A 182 -1.35 4.11 -27.77
CA ALA A 182 -1.38 5.53 -28.12
C ALA A 182 -0.01 6.19 -27.96
N ALA A 183 0.72 5.90 -26.88
CA ALA A 183 2.06 6.41 -26.64
C ALA A 183 3.06 5.92 -27.72
N ILE A 184 3.04 4.62 -28.05
CA ILE A 184 3.88 4.05 -29.12
C ILE A 184 3.56 4.70 -30.46
N LEU A 185 2.28 4.80 -30.82
CA LEU A 185 1.85 5.45 -32.07
C LEU A 185 2.30 6.90 -32.15
N THR A 186 2.22 7.63 -31.03
CA THR A 186 2.68 9.02 -30.95
C THR A 186 4.19 9.12 -31.16
N ILE A 187 4.98 8.23 -30.53
CA ILE A 187 6.44 8.18 -30.73
C ILE A 187 6.77 7.86 -32.19
N LEU A 188 6.12 6.85 -32.76
CA LEU A 188 6.31 6.47 -34.17
C LEU A 188 5.96 7.61 -35.12
N HIS A 189 4.91 8.38 -34.82
CA HIS A 189 4.53 9.56 -35.58
C HIS A 189 5.60 10.64 -35.51
N LEU A 190 6.09 10.97 -34.30
CA LEU A 190 7.14 11.97 -34.08
C LEU A 190 8.47 11.60 -34.75
N LEU A 191 8.79 10.31 -34.83
CA LEU A 191 9.99 9.81 -35.50
C LEU A 191 9.81 9.63 -37.02
N GLY A 192 8.63 9.89 -37.58
CA GLY A 192 8.34 9.68 -39.01
C GLY A 192 8.22 8.22 -39.43
N PHE A 193 8.22 7.27 -38.50
CA PHE A 193 8.09 5.82 -38.78
C PHE A 193 6.64 5.34 -38.89
N LEU A 194 5.65 6.20 -38.65
CA LEU A 194 4.24 5.82 -38.70
C LEU A 194 3.84 5.30 -40.08
N GLU A 195 4.28 5.96 -41.15
CA GLU A 195 3.86 5.63 -42.53
C GLU A 195 4.47 4.31 -43.03
N PRO A 196 5.78 4.05 -42.84
CA PRO A 196 6.37 2.73 -43.09
C PRO A 196 5.65 1.59 -42.35
N ILE A 197 5.27 1.81 -41.09
CA ILE A 197 4.60 0.79 -40.29
C ILE A 197 3.17 0.54 -40.79
N LYS A 198 2.41 1.57 -41.14
CA LYS A 198 1.09 1.40 -41.75
C LYS A 198 1.16 0.59 -43.04
N GLN A 199 2.14 0.89 -43.90
CA GLN A 199 2.34 0.13 -45.14
C GLN A 199 2.68 -1.34 -44.86
N PHE A 200 3.53 -1.60 -43.87
CA PHE A 200 3.87 -2.96 -43.45
C PHE A 200 2.63 -3.73 -42.94
N VAL A 201 1.85 -3.13 -42.03
CA VAL A 201 0.62 -3.75 -41.49
C VAL A 201 -0.39 -4.03 -42.59
N HIS A 202 -0.57 -3.09 -43.53
CA HIS A 202 -1.47 -3.28 -44.66
C HIS A 202 -1.06 -4.47 -45.53
N LYS A 203 0.24 -4.58 -45.86
CA LYS A 203 0.77 -5.75 -46.61
C LYS A 203 0.53 -7.06 -45.86
N LEU A 204 0.74 -7.07 -44.54
CA LEU A 204 0.58 -8.26 -43.72
C LEU A 204 -0.89 -8.72 -43.65
N LEU A 205 -1.85 -7.79 -43.56
CA LEU A 205 -3.28 -8.09 -43.60
C LEU A 205 -3.73 -8.67 -44.94
N VAL A 206 -3.18 -8.17 -46.06
CA VAL A 206 -3.46 -8.71 -47.39
C VAL A 206 -2.99 -10.16 -47.48
N VAL A 207 -1.76 -10.45 -47.04
CA VAL A 207 -1.21 -11.82 -47.04
C VAL A 207 -2.03 -12.77 -46.17
N ILE A 208 -2.45 -12.35 -44.97
CA ILE A 208 -3.32 -13.18 -44.10
C ILE A 208 -4.65 -13.49 -44.79
N ARG A 209 -5.24 -12.49 -45.47
CA ARG A 209 -6.51 -12.67 -46.19
C ARG A 209 -6.38 -13.66 -47.35
N GLU A 210 -5.27 -13.59 -48.10
CA GLU A 210 -4.97 -14.55 -49.16
C GLU A 210 -4.82 -15.97 -48.62
N ILE A 211 -4.05 -16.15 -47.53
CA ILE A 211 -3.88 -17.47 -46.88
C ILE A 211 -5.23 -18.05 -46.43
N ASN A 212 -6.07 -17.23 -45.78
CA ASN A 212 -7.39 -17.69 -45.35
C ASN A 212 -8.29 -18.07 -46.54
N SER A 213 -8.25 -17.31 -47.63
CA SER A 213 -9.04 -17.63 -48.83
C SER A 213 -8.63 -18.95 -49.50
N VAL A 214 -7.34 -19.31 -49.41
CA VAL A 214 -6.83 -20.60 -49.91
C VAL A 214 -7.27 -21.75 -48.99
N LEU A 215 -7.21 -21.56 -47.67
CA LEU A 215 -7.65 -22.57 -46.70
C LEU A 215 -9.16 -22.85 -46.79
N ASP A 216 -9.98 -21.83 -47.02
CA ASP A 216 -11.43 -21.98 -47.18
C ASP A 216 -11.80 -22.71 -48.49
N ALA A 217 -11.01 -22.52 -49.55
CA ALA A 217 -11.19 -23.21 -50.83
C ALA A 217 -10.81 -24.71 -50.77
N ASP A 218 -9.90 -25.10 -49.89
CA ASP A 218 -9.47 -26.49 -49.71
C ASP A 218 -10.45 -27.29 -48.81
N ASN A 219 -11.04 -26.63 -47.80
CA ASN A 219 -12.05 -27.23 -46.92
C ASN A 219 -13.43 -27.43 -47.55
N SER A 220 -13.66 -26.94 -48.77
CA SER A 220 -14.93 -27.03 -49.50
C SER A 220 -14.95 -28.09 -50.61
N ARG A 221 -13.89 -28.91 -50.70
CA ARG A 221 -13.79 -30.09 -51.56
C ARG A 221 -13.90 -31.38 -50.76
#